data_AF-A0A226X4P2-F1
#
_entry.id   AF-A0A226X4P2-F1
#
_cell.length_a   1.000
_cell.length_b   1.000
_cell.length_c   1.000
_cell.angle_alpha   90.00
_cell.angle_beta   90.00
_cell.angle_gamma   90.00
#
_symmetry.space_group_name_H-M   'P 1'
#
loop_
_entity.id
_entity.type
_entity.pdbx_description
1 polymer ?
#
loop_
_entity_poly.entity_id
_entity_poly.type
_entity_poly.pdbx_seq_one_letter_code
_entity_poly.pdbx_strand_id
1 'polypeptide(L)'
;MRVALQNQRDDLLAFVGVLDDKLAAIARAAAVPDYLVRATCLLHRKPDTSGAFWQGWNRLHAAMGRKFYRVWSAVSRAMQSTPRSSSLVENLNSRLRNCPTLRRHLNGSRAWLGLLQFFLNHRRFMRSRCSERLGKSPREAMTGQDHSHWLTLLGLRPLQPRQT
;
A
#
# COMPACT_ATOMS: atom_id res chain seq x y z
N MET A 1 -7.88 -14.33 -18.57
CA MET A 1 -7.61 -13.88 -17.17
C MET A 1 -6.25 -13.17 -17.04
N ARG A 2 -5.95 -12.17 -17.89
CA ARG A 2 -4.73 -11.33 -17.81
C ARG A 2 -5.06 -9.84 -17.69
N VAL A 3 -6.17 -9.41 -18.28
CA VAL A 3 -6.63 -8.01 -18.34
C VAL A 3 -7.06 -7.47 -16.96
N ALA A 4 -7.79 -8.25 -16.15
CA ALA A 4 -8.29 -7.79 -14.86
C ALA A 4 -7.18 -7.51 -13.83
N LEU A 5 -6.09 -8.29 -13.82
CA LEU A 5 -4.93 -8.07 -12.94
C LEU A 5 -4.02 -6.94 -13.46
N GLN A 6 -3.95 -6.71 -14.77
CA GLN A 6 -3.27 -5.55 -15.35
C GLN A 6 -4.00 -4.25 -15.01
N ASN A 7 -5.33 -4.24 -15.09
CA ASN A 7 -6.14 -3.07 -14.73
C ASN A 7 -6.10 -2.79 -13.22
N GLN A 8 -6.11 -3.83 -12.38
CA GLN A 8 -5.95 -3.66 -10.93
C GLN A 8 -4.52 -3.29 -10.51
N ARG A 9 -3.49 -3.54 -11.33
CA ARG A 9 -2.12 -3.09 -11.02
C ARG A 9 -2.08 -1.57 -10.94
N ASP A 10 -2.69 -0.90 -11.91
CA ASP A 10 -2.66 0.55 -11.99
C ASP A 10 -3.55 1.17 -10.90
N ASP A 11 -4.66 0.53 -10.49
CA ASP A 11 -5.46 0.93 -9.32
C ASP A 11 -4.75 0.64 -7.98
N LEU A 12 -4.08 -0.50 -7.87
CA LEU A 12 -3.27 -0.87 -6.70
C LEU A 12 -2.02 -0.02 -6.60
N LEU A 13 -1.52 0.57 -7.68
CA LEU A 13 -0.40 1.51 -7.69
C LEU A 13 -0.85 2.96 -7.88
N ALA A 14 -2.15 3.24 -8.05
CA ALA A 14 -2.65 4.60 -8.24
C ALA A 14 -2.27 5.47 -7.04
N PHE A 15 -2.25 4.89 -5.83
CA PHE A 15 -1.77 5.58 -4.63
C PHE A 15 -0.31 6.03 -4.72
N VAL A 16 0.53 5.36 -5.53
CA VAL A 16 1.98 5.61 -5.65
C VAL A 16 2.26 6.98 -6.27
N GLY A 17 1.33 7.50 -7.09
CA GLY A 17 1.43 8.84 -7.70
C GLY A 17 0.48 9.90 -7.11
N VAL A 18 -0.59 9.51 -6.41
CA VAL A 18 -1.63 10.45 -5.94
C VAL A 18 -1.08 11.59 -5.09
N LEU A 19 -0.10 11.32 -4.22
CA LEU A 19 0.52 12.40 -3.45
C LEU A 19 1.35 13.32 -4.36
N ASP A 20 2.15 12.75 -5.26
CA ASP A 20 2.99 13.53 -6.18
C ASP A 20 2.15 14.42 -7.10
N ASP A 21 1.03 13.92 -7.61
CA ASP A 21 0.09 14.69 -8.44
C ASP A 21 -0.55 15.84 -7.65
N LYS A 22 -0.91 15.59 -6.39
CA LYS A 22 -1.43 16.63 -5.49
C LYS A 22 -0.36 17.69 -5.22
N LEU A 23 0.89 17.31 -4.99
CA LEU A 23 1.99 18.26 -4.80
C LEU A 23 2.24 19.09 -6.07
N ALA A 24 2.21 18.48 -7.25
CA ALA A 24 2.34 19.19 -8.53
C ALA A 24 1.17 20.15 -8.80
N ALA A 25 -0.05 19.77 -8.40
CA ALA A 25 -1.21 20.67 -8.44
C ALA A 25 -1.04 21.87 -7.50
N ILE A 26 -0.52 21.65 -6.29
CA ILE A 26 -0.24 22.73 -5.32
C ILE A 26 0.84 23.67 -5.86
N ALA A 27 1.91 23.14 -6.46
CA ALA A 27 2.98 23.93 -7.06
C ALA A 27 2.44 24.88 -8.15
N ARG A 28 1.61 24.34 -9.06
CA ARG A 28 0.92 25.13 -10.09
C ARG A 28 -0.01 26.20 -9.50
N ALA A 29 -0.87 25.81 -8.55
CA ALA A 29 -1.86 26.72 -7.97
C ALA A 29 -1.25 27.87 -7.12
N ALA A 30 -0.10 27.62 -6.50
CA ALA A 30 0.62 28.64 -5.72
C ALA A 30 1.67 29.40 -6.56
N ALA A 31 1.90 28.99 -7.82
CA ALA A 31 2.96 29.47 -8.68
C ALA A 31 4.32 29.46 -7.94
N VAL A 32 4.70 28.29 -7.45
CA VAL A 32 5.99 28.03 -6.78
C VAL A 32 6.67 26.83 -7.44
N PRO A 33 8.01 26.76 -7.43
CA PRO A 33 8.74 25.59 -7.90
C PRO A 33 8.34 24.29 -7.19
N ASP A 34 8.24 23.19 -7.95
CA ASP A 34 7.82 21.88 -7.46
C ASP A 34 8.70 21.37 -6.31
N TYR A 35 10.01 21.62 -6.39
CA TYR A 35 10.97 21.19 -5.37
C TYR A 35 10.70 21.83 -3.99
N LEU A 36 10.13 23.05 -3.94
CA LEU A 36 9.78 23.69 -2.66
C LEU A 36 8.57 23.02 -2.02
N VAL A 37 7.58 22.64 -2.82
CA VAL A 37 6.40 21.90 -2.34
C VAL A 37 6.79 20.50 -1.85
N ARG A 38 7.69 19.82 -2.56
CA ARG A 38 8.26 18.53 -2.12
C ARG A 38 9.05 18.69 -0.82
N ALA A 39 9.87 19.74 -0.70
CA ALA A 39 10.60 20.02 0.53
C ALA A 39 9.65 20.31 1.71
N THR A 40 8.54 21.03 1.48
CA THR A 40 7.47 21.20 2.48
C THR A 40 6.85 19.87 2.89
N CYS A 41 6.58 18.97 1.94
CA CYS A 41 6.06 17.63 2.24
C CYS A 41 7.03 16.80 3.10
N LEU A 42 8.34 16.89 2.84
CA LEU A 42 9.36 16.22 3.63
C LEU A 42 9.48 16.81 5.04
N LEU A 43 9.31 18.13 5.16
CA LEU A 43 9.36 18.82 6.44
C LEU A 43 8.23 18.39 7.37
N HIS A 44 7.01 18.19 6.85
CA HIS A 44 5.86 17.63 7.58
C HIS A 44 6.11 16.24 8.19
N ARG A 45 7.14 15.51 7.74
CA ARG A 45 7.50 14.20 8.29
C ARG A 45 8.52 14.27 9.43
N LYS A 46 9.06 15.46 9.71
CA LYS A 46 10.00 15.67 10.81
C LYS A 46 9.24 16.07 12.08
N PRO A 47 9.71 15.65 13.26
CA PRO A 47 9.14 16.13 14.52
C PRO A 47 9.44 17.63 14.68
N ASP A 48 8.43 18.37 15.12
CA ASP A 48 8.47 19.80 15.42
C ASP A 48 9.44 20.14 16.58
N THR A 49 9.80 19.14 17.40
CA THR A 49 10.84 19.25 18.43
C THR A 49 12.26 19.25 17.89
N SER A 50 12.48 18.92 16.61
CA SER A 50 13.83 18.83 16.04
C SER A 50 14.36 20.17 15.51
N GLY A 51 15.63 20.47 15.77
CA GLY A 51 16.29 21.65 15.18
C GLY A 51 16.29 21.63 13.63
N ALA A 52 16.37 20.45 13.02
CA ALA A 52 16.26 20.27 11.58
C ALA A 52 14.89 20.69 11.03
N PHE A 53 13.82 20.55 11.82
CA PHE A 53 12.49 21.04 11.45
C PHE A 53 12.49 22.57 11.37
N TRP A 54 12.92 23.25 12.43
CA TRP A 54 12.94 24.71 12.46
C TRP A 54 13.90 25.34 11.44
N GLN A 55 15.04 24.71 11.19
CA GLN A 55 15.95 25.13 10.12
C GLN A 55 15.30 24.99 8.73
N GLY A 56 14.63 23.86 8.48
CA GLY A 56 13.89 23.64 7.24
C GLY A 56 12.73 24.62 7.08
N TRP A 57 12.01 24.89 8.16
CA TRP A 57 10.90 25.85 8.21
C TRP A 57 11.37 27.23 7.80
N ASN A 58 12.44 27.74 8.42
CA ASN A 58 12.98 29.06 8.13
C ASN A 58 13.48 29.18 6.68
N ARG A 59 14.16 28.15 6.15
CA ARG A 59 14.61 28.14 4.74
C ARG A 59 13.44 28.19 3.76
N LEU A 60 12.39 27.39 4.01
CA LEU A 60 11.21 27.36 3.15
C LEU A 60 10.38 28.65 3.26
N HIS A 61 10.27 29.20 4.47
CA HIS A 61 9.62 30.48 4.69
C HIS A 61 10.36 31.61 3.97
N ALA A 62 11.70 31.64 4.03
CA ALA A 62 12.51 32.61 3.29
C ALA A 62 12.37 32.45 1.77
N ALA A 63 12.31 31.22 1.26
CA ALA A 63 12.21 30.97 -0.19
C ALA A 63 10.82 31.28 -0.78
N MET A 64 9.74 31.07 -0.02
CA MET A 64 8.36 31.23 -0.51
C MET A 64 7.66 32.50 -0.02
N GLY A 65 8.22 33.15 1.02
CA GLY A 65 7.64 34.33 1.67
C GLY A 65 6.18 34.12 2.04
N ARG A 66 5.32 35.08 1.65
CA ARG A 66 3.88 35.07 1.95
C ARG A 66 3.14 33.81 1.44
N LYS A 67 3.67 33.14 0.41
CA LYS A 67 3.05 31.92 -0.14
C LYS A 67 3.25 30.70 0.75
N PHE A 68 4.22 30.74 1.66
CA PHE A 68 4.62 29.62 2.51
C PHE A 68 3.44 29.00 3.26
N TYR A 69 2.65 29.80 3.99
CA TYR A 69 1.54 29.29 4.79
C TYR A 69 0.43 28.66 3.94
N ARG A 70 0.17 29.20 2.75
CA ARG A 70 -0.79 28.63 1.80
C ARG A 70 -0.31 27.28 1.28
N VAL A 71 0.97 27.16 0.93
CA VAL A 71 1.58 25.89 0.50
C VAL A 71 1.59 24.89 1.67
N TRP A 72 1.99 25.31 2.87
CA TRP A 72 2.05 24.49 4.08
C TRP A 72 0.71 23.82 4.38
N SER A 73 -0.36 24.62 4.43
CA SER A 73 -1.72 24.14 4.69
C SER A 73 -2.26 23.24 3.57
N ALA A 74 -1.98 23.56 2.30
CA ALA A 74 -2.37 22.73 1.16
C ALA A 74 -1.66 21.37 1.19
N VAL A 75 -0.35 21.36 1.47
CA VAL A 75 0.45 20.12 1.60
C VAL A 75 -0.04 19.28 2.78
N SER A 76 -0.34 19.91 3.93
CA SER A 76 -0.89 19.21 5.10
C SER A 76 -2.20 18.49 4.76
N ARG A 77 -3.13 19.17 4.08
CA ARG A 77 -4.39 18.57 3.61
C ARG A 77 -4.17 17.46 2.57
N ALA A 78 -3.22 17.63 1.66
CA ALA A 78 -2.86 16.60 0.68
C ALA A 78 -2.31 15.34 1.37
N MET A 79 -1.49 15.50 2.41
CA MET A 79 -0.94 14.39 3.18
C MET A 79 -2.00 13.68 4.03
N GLN A 80 -2.93 14.42 4.66
CA GLN A 80 -4.02 13.84 5.45
C GLN A 80 -5.04 13.09 4.58
N SER A 81 -5.36 13.63 3.40
CA SER A 81 -6.31 13.02 2.45
C SER A 81 -5.70 11.90 1.60
N THR A 82 -4.39 11.64 1.70
CA THR A 82 -3.73 10.56 0.96
C THR A 82 -3.43 9.41 1.91
N PRO A 83 -4.11 8.25 1.77
CA PRO A 83 -3.88 7.10 2.62
C PRO A 83 -2.41 6.68 2.56
N ARG A 84 -1.75 6.56 3.72
CA ARG A 84 -0.40 6.00 3.78
C ARG A 84 -0.46 4.50 3.45
N SER A 85 0.05 4.12 2.27
CA SER A 85 0.18 2.72 1.87
C SER A 85 1.20 1.93 2.70
N SER A 86 1.88 2.55 3.68
CA SER A 86 2.82 1.85 4.54
C SER A 86 2.16 0.72 5.33
N SER A 87 0.89 0.86 5.74
CA SER A 87 0.17 -0.23 6.44
C SER A 87 -0.17 -1.40 5.51
N LEU A 88 -0.50 -1.14 4.25
CA LEU A 88 -0.76 -2.17 3.24
C LEU A 88 0.52 -2.92 2.85
N VAL A 89 1.61 -2.17 2.64
CA VAL A 89 2.93 -2.74 2.34
C VAL A 89 3.49 -3.51 3.53
N GLU A 90 3.36 -2.99 4.75
CA GLU A 90 3.76 -3.68 5.98
C GLU A 90 2.93 -4.96 6.21
N ASN A 91 1.61 -4.90 5.95
CA ASN A 91 0.76 -6.09 6.00
C ASN A 91 1.17 -7.14 4.97
N LEU A 92 1.47 -6.73 3.73
CA LEU A 92 1.96 -7.64 2.71
C LEU A 92 3.32 -8.22 3.11
N ASN A 93 4.27 -7.39 3.53
CA ASN A 93 5.62 -7.81 3.94
C ASN A 93 5.60 -8.79 5.11
N SER A 94 4.76 -8.55 6.12
CA SER A 94 4.59 -9.48 7.25
C SER A 94 4.01 -10.82 6.82
N ARG A 95 3.08 -10.86 5.84
CA ARG A 95 2.56 -12.12 5.26
C ARG A 95 3.62 -12.84 4.41
N LEU A 96 4.47 -12.09 3.72
CA LEU A 96 5.54 -12.62 2.89
C LEU A 96 6.74 -13.14 3.69
N ARG A 97 7.03 -12.59 4.88
CA ARG A 97 8.24 -12.90 5.67
C ARG A 97 8.48 -14.40 5.90
N ASN A 98 7.41 -15.20 5.98
CA ASN A 98 7.50 -16.65 6.22
C ASN A 98 7.54 -17.51 4.95
N CYS A 99 7.38 -16.91 3.77
CA CYS A 99 7.28 -17.67 2.52
C CYS A 99 8.66 -18.01 1.89
N PRO A 100 9.69 -17.12 1.91
CA PRO A 100 10.99 -17.43 1.33
C PRO A 100 11.68 -18.67 1.90
N THR A 101 11.41 -19.05 3.15
CA THR A 101 11.94 -20.30 3.74
C THR A 101 11.38 -21.56 3.06
N LEU A 102 10.18 -21.47 2.48
CA LEU A 102 9.48 -22.54 1.74
C LEU A 102 9.88 -22.60 0.25
N ARG A 103 10.65 -21.62 -0.25
CA ARG A 103 11.12 -21.54 -1.65
C ARG A 103 12.06 -22.69 -2.03
N ARG A 104 12.71 -23.34 -1.05
CA ARG A 104 13.75 -24.35 -1.26
C ARG A 104 13.32 -25.56 -2.08
N HIS A 105 12.02 -25.81 -2.22
CA HIS A 105 11.48 -27.00 -2.88
C HIS A 105 10.80 -26.73 -4.24
N LEU A 106 10.82 -25.47 -4.72
CA LEU A 106 10.11 -25.09 -5.95
C LEU A 106 11.10 -24.57 -6.99
N ASN A 107 11.36 -25.39 -8.01
CA ASN A 107 12.26 -25.10 -9.11
C ASN A 107 11.70 -23.93 -9.95
N GLY A 108 12.21 -22.72 -9.70
CA GLY A 108 11.95 -21.54 -10.50
C GLY A 108 11.22 -20.41 -9.77
N SER A 109 11.77 -19.18 -9.88
CA SER A 109 11.21 -17.98 -9.24
C SER A 109 9.78 -17.68 -9.68
N ARG A 110 9.43 -17.92 -10.95
CA ARG A 110 8.11 -17.59 -11.50
C ARG A 110 6.99 -18.54 -11.04
N ALA A 111 7.24 -19.85 -11.01
CA ALA A 111 6.28 -20.83 -10.53
C ALA A 111 6.00 -20.65 -9.03
N TRP A 112 7.05 -20.39 -8.26
CA TRP A 112 6.94 -20.04 -6.84
C TRP A 112 6.10 -18.79 -6.60
N LEU A 113 6.37 -17.70 -7.33
CA LEU A 113 5.60 -16.46 -7.20
C LEU A 113 4.13 -16.64 -7.59
N GLY A 114 3.85 -17.46 -8.61
CA GLY A 114 2.48 -17.82 -8.99
C GLY A 114 1.75 -18.59 -7.88
N LEU A 115 2.41 -19.59 -7.29
CA LEU A 115 1.86 -20.35 -6.15
C LEU A 115 1.64 -19.45 -4.93
N LEU A 116 2.59 -18.56 -4.64
CA LEU A 116 2.51 -17.63 -3.53
C LEU A 116 1.34 -16.65 -3.69
N GLN A 117 1.19 -16.06 -4.89
CA GLN A 117 0.06 -15.20 -5.22
C GLN A 117 -1.26 -15.97 -5.08
N PHE A 118 -1.33 -17.19 -5.61
CA PHE A 118 -2.51 -18.04 -5.49
C PHE A 118 -2.86 -18.30 -4.02
N PHE A 119 -1.90 -18.75 -3.21
CA PHE A 119 -2.09 -19.06 -1.81
C PHE A 119 -2.56 -17.85 -1.00
N LEU A 120 -1.93 -16.69 -1.19
CA LEU A 120 -2.27 -15.47 -0.45
C LEU A 120 -3.69 -14.98 -0.77
N ASN A 121 -4.17 -15.19 -1.99
CA ASN A 121 -5.49 -14.74 -2.44
C ASN A 121 -6.64 -15.70 -2.10
N HIS A 122 -6.35 -17.01 -1.95
CA HIS A 122 -7.39 -18.03 -1.75
C HIS A 122 -7.41 -18.61 -0.34
N ARG A 123 -6.40 -18.32 0.50
CA ARG A 123 -6.43 -18.69 1.92
C ARG A 123 -7.46 -17.86 2.67
N ARG A 124 -8.40 -18.55 3.32
CA ARG A 124 -9.44 -17.93 4.16
C ARG A 124 -8.87 -17.29 5.42
N PHE A 125 -9.49 -16.20 5.85
CA PHE A 125 -9.17 -15.53 7.11
C PHE A 125 -9.67 -16.36 8.29
N MET A 126 -8.76 -16.99 9.02
CA MET A 126 -9.09 -17.72 10.26
C MET A 126 -9.51 -16.78 11.39
N ARG A 127 -9.00 -15.54 11.36
CA ARG A 127 -9.29 -14.48 12.34
C ARG A 127 -9.36 -13.15 11.60
N SER A 128 -10.33 -12.31 11.96
CA SER A 128 -10.50 -10.97 11.42
C SER A 128 -11.21 -10.08 12.45
N ARG A 129 -10.84 -8.81 12.52
CA ARG A 129 -11.58 -7.80 13.30
C ARG A 129 -12.89 -7.38 12.63
N CYS A 130 -12.99 -7.58 11.32
CA CYS A 130 -14.24 -7.43 10.56
C CYS A 130 -14.92 -8.79 10.48
N SER A 131 -16.07 -8.94 11.13
CA SER A 131 -16.88 -10.17 11.16
C SER A 131 -17.23 -10.66 9.75
N GLU A 132 -17.55 -9.75 8.84
CA GLU A 132 -17.88 -10.02 7.44
C GLU A 132 -16.79 -10.74 6.64
N ARG A 133 -15.54 -10.67 7.10
CA ARG A 133 -14.37 -11.29 6.44
C ARG A 133 -13.99 -12.62 7.05
N LEU A 134 -14.53 -12.96 8.23
CA LEU A 134 -14.19 -14.19 8.91
C LEU A 134 -14.64 -15.38 8.05
N GLY A 135 -13.73 -16.32 7.78
CA GLY A 135 -14.01 -17.45 6.90
C GLY A 135 -13.98 -17.16 5.40
N LYS A 136 -13.84 -15.90 4.96
CA LYS A 136 -13.66 -15.53 3.55
C LYS A 136 -12.19 -15.47 3.16
N SER A 137 -11.87 -15.70 1.90
CA SER A 137 -10.56 -15.40 1.32
C SER A 137 -10.48 -13.94 0.87
N PRO A 138 -9.27 -13.38 0.65
CA PRO A 138 -9.14 -12.08 0.00
C PRO A 138 -9.86 -12.00 -1.34
N ARG A 139 -9.83 -13.06 -2.16
CA ARG A 139 -10.57 -13.11 -3.42
C ARG A 139 -12.08 -13.01 -3.19
N GLU A 140 -12.64 -13.81 -2.28
CA GLU A 140 -14.07 -13.79 -1.94
C GLU A 140 -14.48 -12.41 -1.40
N ALA A 141 -13.65 -11.81 -0.54
CA ALA A 141 -13.90 -10.50 0.03
C ALA A 141 -13.85 -9.36 -1.01
N MET A 142 -13.00 -9.45 -2.03
CA MET A 142 -12.86 -8.42 -3.06
C MET A 142 -13.85 -8.58 -4.22
N THR A 143 -14.22 -9.81 -4.55
CA THR A 143 -15.10 -10.10 -5.71
C THR A 143 -16.55 -10.33 -5.33
N GLY A 144 -16.84 -10.59 -4.05
CA GLY A 144 -18.15 -11.02 -3.57
C GLY A 144 -18.57 -12.42 -4.05
N GLN A 145 -17.70 -13.11 -4.80
CA GLN A 145 -17.97 -14.44 -5.34
C GLN A 145 -17.27 -15.50 -4.48
N ASP A 146 -18.06 -16.46 -4.02
CA ASP A 146 -17.55 -17.61 -3.29
C ASP A 146 -16.74 -18.53 -4.22
N HIS A 147 -15.75 -19.21 -3.65
CA HIS A 147 -15.00 -20.23 -4.37
C HIS A 147 -14.87 -21.51 -3.55
N SER A 148 -14.69 -22.64 -4.25
CA SER A 148 -14.36 -23.92 -3.62
C SER A 148 -13.08 -23.83 -2.79
N HIS A 149 -12.86 -24.78 -1.88
CA HIS A 149 -11.66 -24.79 -1.05
C HIS A 149 -10.38 -24.67 -1.89
N TRP A 150 -9.40 -23.88 -1.44
CA TRP A 150 -8.22 -23.55 -2.25
C TRP A 150 -7.38 -24.77 -2.66
N LEU A 151 -7.42 -25.87 -1.89
CA LEU A 151 -6.81 -27.15 -2.29
C LEU A 151 -7.52 -27.77 -3.49
N THR A 152 -8.85 -27.74 -3.52
CA THR A 152 -9.66 -28.23 -4.63
C THR A 152 -9.38 -27.45 -5.91
N LEU A 153 -9.17 -26.13 -5.79
CA LEU A 153 -8.76 -25.28 -6.90
C LEU A 153 -7.35 -25.61 -7.44
N LEU A 154 -6.50 -26.25 -6.63
CA LEU A 154 -5.20 -26.80 -7.05
C LEU A 154 -5.29 -28.24 -7.59
N GLY A 155 -6.49 -28.82 -7.68
CA GLY A 155 -6.69 -30.23 -8.02
C GLY A 155 -6.31 -31.20 -6.90
N LEU A 156 -6.10 -30.69 -5.68
CA LEU A 156 -5.77 -31.49 -4.50
C LEU A 156 -7.04 -31.85 -3.73
N ARG A 157 -7.05 -33.02 -3.08
CA ARG A 157 -8.15 -33.38 -2.18
C ARG A 157 -8.15 -32.50 -0.92
N PRO A 158 -9.33 -32.26 -0.31
CA PRO A 158 -9.41 -31.64 1.01
C PRO A 158 -8.54 -32.41 2.01
N LEU A 159 -7.89 -31.68 2.92
CA LEU A 159 -7.17 -32.33 4.03
C LEU A 159 -8.19 -33.09 4.86
N GLN A 160 -7.99 -34.40 5.00
CA GLN A 160 -8.78 -35.17 5.94
C GLN A 160 -8.46 -34.69 7.36
N PRO A 161 -9.48 -34.53 8.23
CA PRO A 161 -9.21 -34.27 9.63
C PRO A 161 -8.32 -35.39 10.16
N ARG A 162 -7.24 -35.04 10.88
CA ARG A 162 -6.46 -36.01 11.63
C ARG A 162 -7.44 -36.72 12.58
N GLN A 163 -7.66 -38.01 12.37
CA GLN A 163 -8.28 -38.85 13.38
C GLN A 163 -7.32 -38.87 14.57
N THR A 164 -7.71 -38.18 15.64
CA THR A 164 -7.12 -38.31 16.99
C THR A 164 -7.68 -39.52 17.68
#